data_AF-A0A4Q6A6C4-F1
#
_entry.id   AF-A0A4Q6A6C4-F1
#
_cell.length_a   1.000
_cell.length_b   1.000
_cell.length_c   1.000
_cell.angle_alpha   90.00
_cell.angle_beta   90.00
_cell.angle_gamma   90.00
#
_symmetry.space_group_name_H-M   'P 1'
#
loop_
_entity.id
_entity.type
_entity.pdbx_description
1 polymer ?
#
loop_
_entity_poly.entity_id
_entity_poly.type
_entity_poly.pdbx_seq_one_letter_code
_entity_poly.pdbx_strand_id
1 'polypeptide(L)'
;INTKYNVKCWNDGYHISHHEKQTMHWTEHPVYFQQTLPRYIANDAIVFDGIHFLHVYFWLMTKRYDLLAKHFVNIGDRYSSDEEVIAFLKSRTRKISFGNAMPATA
;
A
#
# COMPACT_ATOMS: atom_id res chain seq x y z
N ILE A 1 -1.42 -9.74 1.53
CA ILE A 1 -0.15 -10.46 1.23
C ILE A 1 -0.25 -11.96 1.51
N ASN A 2 -0.87 -12.41 2.61
CA ASN A 2 -1.03 -13.83 2.93
C ASN A 2 -2.21 -14.46 2.16
N THR A 3 -2.04 -14.67 0.85
CA THR A 3 -3.04 -15.37 0.01
C THR A 3 -2.38 -16.43 -0.87
N LYS A 4 -3.11 -17.49 -1.21
CA LYS A 4 -2.64 -18.51 -2.18
C LYS A 4 -2.32 -17.89 -3.55
N TYR A 5 -3.07 -16.85 -3.93
CA TYR A 5 -2.85 -16.10 -5.15
C TYR A 5 -1.47 -15.43 -5.17
N ASN A 6 -1.09 -14.78 -4.06
CA ASN A 6 0.19 -14.09 -3.97
C ASN A 6 1.38 -15.03 -4.23
N VAL A 7 1.36 -16.23 -3.65
CA VAL A 7 2.41 -17.25 -3.85
C VAL A 7 2.48 -17.69 -5.31
N LYS A 8 1.33 -17.91 -5.97
CA LYS A 8 1.27 -18.27 -7.40
C LYS A 8 1.79 -17.16 -8.31
N CYS A 9 1.64 -15.91 -7.88
CA CYS A 9 2.09 -14.72 -8.59
C CYS A 9 3.46 -14.24 -8.06
N TRP A 10 4.38 -15.16 -7.78
CA TRP A 10 5.76 -14.84 -7.39
C TRP A 10 5.86 -13.81 -6.27
N ASN A 11 4.99 -13.91 -5.26
CA ASN A 11 4.94 -12.98 -4.13
C ASN A 11 4.82 -11.50 -4.55
N ASP A 12 4.21 -11.18 -5.69
CA ASP A 12 4.04 -9.81 -6.22
C ASP A 12 3.36 -8.85 -5.23
N GLY A 13 2.56 -9.35 -4.30
CA GLY A 13 2.00 -8.58 -3.19
C GLY A 13 3.03 -7.89 -2.30
N TYR A 14 4.30 -8.33 -2.31
CA TYR A 14 5.44 -7.59 -1.74
C TYR A 14 5.99 -6.54 -2.71
N HIS A 15 5.09 -5.82 -3.38
CA HIS A 15 5.36 -4.97 -4.53
C HIS A 15 6.41 -3.87 -4.25
N ILE A 16 6.38 -3.30 -3.04
CA ILE A 16 7.37 -2.28 -2.63
C ILE A 16 8.80 -2.85 -2.74
N SER A 17 9.04 -4.04 -2.22
CA SER A 17 10.37 -4.66 -2.29
C SER A 17 10.74 -5.17 -3.68
N HIS A 18 9.77 -5.46 -4.55
CA HIS A 18 10.03 -5.70 -5.97
C HIS A 18 10.60 -4.45 -6.66
N HIS A 19 10.10 -3.26 -6.33
CA HIS A 19 10.67 -1.99 -6.83
C HIS A 19 11.98 -1.61 -6.15
N GLU A 20 12.09 -1.83 -4.84
CA GLU A 20 13.28 -1.47 -4.08
C GLU A 20 14.49 -2.38 -4.40
N LYS A 21 14.26 -3.68 -4.59
CA LYS A 21 15.30 -4.68 -4.87
C LYS A 21 14.84 -5.69 -5.93
N GLN A 22 14.71 -5.19 -7.16
CA GLN A 22 14.21 -5.93 -8.33
C GLN A 22 14.94 -7.23 -8.69
N THR A 23 16.18 -7.42 -8.23
CA THR A 23 16.99 -8.62 -8.51
C THR A 23 16.85 -9.72 -7.44
N MET A 24 16.11 -9.47 -6.36
CA MET A 24 15.90 -10.44 -5.28
C MET A 24 15.03 -11.61 -5.75
N HIS A 25 15.32 -12.83 -5.29
CA HIS A 25 14.47 -13.95 -5.67
C HIS A 25 13.11 -13.81 -4.97
N TRP A 26 12.04 -14.12 -5.70
CA TRP A 26 10.69 -13.81 -5.25
C TRP A 26 10.27 -14.50 -3.94
N THR A 27 10.91 -15.61 -3.57
CA THR A 27 10.67 -16.29 -2.28
C THR A 27 11.26 -15.55 -1.08
N GLU A 28 12.17 -14.60 -1.29
CA GLU A 28 12.89 -13.89 -0.23
C GLU A 28 12.16 -12.63 0.27
N HIS A 29 11.21 -12.10 -0.50
CA HIS A 29 10.47 -10.89 -0.13
C HIS A 29 9.79 -10.93 1.26
N PRO A 30 9.19 -12.04 1.73
CA PRO A 30 8.62 -12.10 3.08
C PRO A 30 9.64 -11.83 4.18
N VAL A 31 10.84 -12.42 4.06
CA VAL A 31 11.93 -12.25 5.04
C VAL A 31 12.47 -10.82 4.95
N TYR A 32 12.69 -10.33 3.73
CA TYR A 32 13.17 -8.97 3.50
C TYR A 32 12.21 -7.91 4.04
N PHE A 33 10.89 -8.10 3.90
CA PHE A 33 9.88 -7.23 4.50
C PHE A 33 10.05 -7.12 6.02
N GLN A 34 10.26 -8.24 6.72
CA GLN A 34 10.48 -8.22 8.18
C GLN A 34 11.76 -7.47 8.55
N GLN A 35 12.86 -7.72 7.83
CA GLN A 35 14.15 -7.06 8.06
C GLN A 35 14.11 -5.54 7.83
N THR A 36 13.18 -5.09 6.97
CA THR A 36 13.11 -3.69 6.52
C THR A 36 11.86 -2.97 7.03
N LEU A 37 11.08 -3.62 7.89
CA LEU A 37 9.83 -3.11 8.47
C LEU A 37 9.95 -1.68 9.04
N PRO A 38 11.04 -1.29 9.74
CA PRO A 38 11.20 0.10 10.19
C PRO A 38 11.13 1.15 9.07
N ARG A 39 11.62 0.83 7.86
CA ARG A 39 11.52 1.73 6.70
C ARG A 39 10.09 1.86 6.18
N TYR A 40 9.32 0.77 6.24
CA TYR A 40 7.90 0.80 5.88
C TYR A 40 7.12 1.70 6.83
N ILE A 41 7.39 1.61 8.12
CA ILE A 41 6.79 2.48 9.15
C ILE A 41 7.18 3.94 8.91
N ALA A 42 8.47 4.23 8.72
CA ALA A 42 8.97 5.59 8.54
C ALA A 42 8.46 6.30 7.27
N ASN A 43 8.01 5.55 6.25
CA ASN A 43 7.53 6.09 4.97
C ASN A 43 6.01 5.95 4.80
N ASP A 44 5.30 5.69 5.90
CA ASP A 44 3.86 5.47 5.91
C ASP A 44 3.36 4.43 4.89
N ALA A 45 4.11 3.35 4.71
CA ALA A 45 3.77 2.32 3.73
C ALA A 45 2.40 1.69 4.02
N ILE A 46 1.72 1.30 2.94
CA ILE A 46 0.43 0.62 2.98
C ILE A 46 0.69 -0.88 2.85
N VAL A 47 0.21 -1.64 3.84
CA VAL A 47 0.28 -3.10 3.84
C VAL A 47 -1.13 -3.64 4.02
N PHE A 48 -1.53 -4.56 3.14
CA PHE A 48 -2.80 -5.26 3.25
C PHE A 48 -2.58 -6.75 3.46
N ASP A 49 -3.39 -7.36 4.32
CA ASP A 49 -3.40 -8.81 4.53
C ASP A 49 -4.70 -9.50 4.10
N GLY A 50 -4.60 -10.77 3.70
CA GLY A 50 -5.74 -11.58 3.25
C GLY A 50 -6.30 -11.22 1.87
N ILE A 51 -5.80 -10.16 1.23
CA ILE A 51 -6.20 -9.73 -0.12
C ILE A 51 -5.01 -9.60 -1.08
N HIS A 52 -5.32 -9.46 -2.37
CA HIS A 52 -4.37 -9.30 -3.49
C HIS A 52 -4.71 -8.08 -4.36
N PHE A 53 -3.83 -7.73 -5.31
CA PHE A 53 -3.91 -6.45 -6.04
C PHE A 53 -5.24 -6.21 -6.77
N LEU A 54 -5.88 -7.25 -7.33
CA LEU A 54 -7.20 -7.09 -7.96
C LEU A 54 -8.30 -6.66 -6.97
N HIS A 55 -8.29 -7.16 -5.72
CA HIS A 55 -9.21 -6.69 -4.68
C HIS A 55 -8.93 -5.22 -4.36
N VAL A 56 -7.65 -4.86 -4.17
CA VAL A 56 -7.24 -3.49 -3.89
C VAL A 56 -7.70 -2.55 -5.01
N TYR A 57 -7.46 -2.93 -6.27
CA TYR A 57 -7.89 -2.17 -7.44
C TYR A 57 -9.40 -1.98 -7.46
N PHE A 58 -10.18 -3.08 -7.43
CA PHE A 58 -11.63 -3.00 -7.55
C PHE A 58 -12.23 -2.17 -6.42
N TRP A 59 -11.85 -2.43 -5.16
CA TRP A 59 -12.37 -1.68 -4.02
C TRP A 59 -11.95 -0.21 -4.02
N LEU A 60 -10.73 0.10 -4.46
CA LEU A 60 -10.29 1.49 -4.58
C LEU A 60 -11.11 2.24 -5.64
N MET A 61 -11.33 1.62 -6.81
CA MET A 61 -12.09 2.23 -7.90
C MET A 61 -13.57 2.40 -7.53
N THR A 62 -14.16 1.45 -6.79
CA THR A 62 -15.53 1.54 -6.27
C THR A 62 -15.63 2.27 -4.92
N LYS A 63 -14.56 2.91 -4.44
CA LYS A 63 -14.52 3.69 -3.18
C LYS A 63 -14.91 2.90 -1.92
N ARG A 64 -14.70 1.58 -1.91
CA ARG A 64 -14.92 0.68 -0.77
C ARG A 64 -13.73 0.73 0.20
N TYR A 65 -13.47 1.92 0.76
CA TYR A 65 -12.42 2.12 1.76
C TYR A 65 -12.68 1.33 3.05
N ASP A 66 -13.92 1.02 3.36
CA ASP A 66 -14.32 0.14 4.45
C ASP A 66 -13.70 -1.26 4.30
N LEU A 67 -13.73 -1.83 3.10
CA LEU A 67 -13.11 -3.13 2.83
C LEU A 67 -11.58 -3.04 2.83
N LEU A 68 -11.02 -1.94 2.32
CA LEU A 68 -9.57 -1.73 2.38
C LEU A 68 -9.08 -1.62 3.83
N ALA A 69 -9.77 -0.85 4.68
CA ALA A 69 -9.41 -0.66 6.08
C ALA A 69 -9.48 -1.97 6.87
N LYS A 70 -10.52 -2.78 6.66
CA LYS A 70 -10.65 -4.10 7.28
C LYS A 70 -9.46 -5.04 7.04
N HIS A 71 -8.77 -4.85 5.91
CA HIS A 71 -7.61 -5.66 5.52
C HIS A 71 -6.27 -4.93 5.74
N PHE A 72 -6.29 -3.71 6.26
CA PHE A 72 -5.09 -2.92 6.50
C PHE A 72 -4.32 -3.44 7.71
N VAL A 73 -3.00 -3.53 7.58
CA VAL A 73 -2.12 -3.91 8.68
C VAL A 73 -1.54 -2.65 9.31
N ASN A 74 -1.93 -2.36 10.55
CA ASN A 74 -1.46 -1.21 11.31
C ASN A 74 -0.01 -1.37 11.80
N ILE A 75 0.93 -1.38 10.87
CA ILE A 75 2.36 -1.45 11.19
C ILE A 75 2.79 -0.19 11.97
N GLY A 76 3.46 -0.40 13.10
CA GLY A 76 3.93 0.67 13.98
C GLY A 76 2.83 1.34 14.81
N ASP A 77 1.66 0.71 14.97
CA ASP A 77 0.56 1.16 15.84
C ASP A 77 0.14 2.63 15.59
N ARG A 78 0.10 3.02 14.32
CA ARG A 78 -0.11 4.41 13.86
C ARG A 78 -1.55 4.88 13.95
N TYR A 79 -2.50 3.95 13.87
CA TYR A 79 -3.93 4.23 13.83
C TYR A 79 -4.65 3.57 14.99
N SER A 80 -5.67 4.23 15.52
CA SER A 80 -6.49 3.75 16.64
C SER A 80 -7.82 3.14 16.18
N SER A 81 -8.22 3.33 14.92
CA SER A 81 -9.46 2.77 14.37
C SER A 81 -9.47 2.64 12.85
N ASP A 82 -10.45 1.90 12.32
CA ASP A 82 -10.69 1.79 10.88
C ASP A 82 -11.03 3.16 10.25
N GLU A 83 -11.71 4.05 10.96
CA GLU A 83 -12.03 5.39 10.48
C GLU A 83 -10.76 6.23 10.21
N GLU A 84 -9.75 6.12 11.07
CA GLU A 84 -8.46 6.78 10.86
C GLU A 84 -7.72 6.20 9.64
N VAL A 85 -7.75 4.88 9.47
CA VAL A 85 -7.20 4.20 8.29
C VAL A 85 -7.93 4.67 7.03
N ILE A 86 -9.26 4.74 7.04
CA ILE A 86 -10.07 5.23 5.92
C ILE A 86 -9.70 6.68 5.59
N ALA A 87 -9.57 7.53 6.61
CA ALA A 87 -9.17 8.93 6.43
C ALA A 87 -7.79 9.03 5.78
N PHE A 88 -6.82 8.24 6.26
CA PHE A 88 -5.49 8.13 5.65
C PHE A 88 -5.55 7.68 4.19
N LEU A 89 -6.23 6.58 3.88
CA LEU A 89 -6.33 6.07 2.50
C LEU A 89 -7.03 7.06 1.56
N LYS A 90 -8.07 7.75 2.03
CA LYS A 90 -8.71 8.84 1.28
C LYS A 90 -7.74 9.99 1.04
N SER A 91 -6.92 10.35 2.04
CA SER A 91 -5.92 11.41 1.89
C SER A 91 -4.91 11.11 0.77
N ARG A 92 -4.51 9.84 0.61
CA ARG A 92 -3.57 9.34 -0.41
C ARG A 92 -4.15 9.30 -1.84
N THR A 93 -5.45 9.46 -1.97
CA THR A 93 -6.17 9.37 -3.25
C THR A 93 -6.89 10.67 -3.62
N ARG A 94 -6.63 11.75 -2.87
CA ARG A 94 -7.11 13.07 -3.23
C ARG A 94 -6.55 13.48 -4.58
N LYS A 95 -7.39 14.16 -5.37
CA LYS A 95 -6.98 14.79 -6.61
C LYS A 95 -5.82 15.74 -6.31
N ILE A 96 -4.72 15.58 -7.03
CA ILE A 96 -3.63 16.54 -6.99
C ILE A 96 -4.16 17.84 -7.60
N SER A 97 -4.16 18.92 -6.82
CA SER A 97 -4.55 20.22 -7.31
C SER A 97 -3.42 20.78 -8.16
N PHE A 98 -3.60 20.81 -9.47
CA PHE A 98 -2.78 21.63 -10.36
C PHE A 98 -3.36 23.05 -10.36
N GLY A 99 -3.30 23.75 -9.23
CA GLY A 99 -3.66 25.17 -9.19
C GLY A 99 -2.68 25.95 -10.06
N ASN A 100 -3.17 26.82 -10.95
CA ASN A 100 -2.44 27.68 -11.89
C ASN A 100 -1.04 28.09 -11.38
N ALA A 101 -0.04 27.26 -11.64
CA ALA A 101 1.34 27.55 -11.29
C ALA A 101 1.94 28.34 -12.44
N MET A 102 1.98 29.66 -12.23
CA MET A 102 2.73 30.72 -12.92
C MET A 102 2.04 31.40 -14.13
N PRO A 103 1.91 32.75 -14.13
CA PRO A 103 1.66 33.50 -15.35
C PRO A 103 2.89 33.38 -16.26
N ALA A 104 2.66 33.27 -17.57
CA ALA A 104 3.73 33.37 -18.55
C ALA A 104 4.44 34.72 -18.35
N THR A 105 5.71 34.69 -17.96
CA THR A 105 6.57 35.88 -18.00
C THR A 105 6.80 36.21 -19.47
N ALA A 106 6.33 37.40 -19.87
CA ALA A 106 6.61 38.01 -21.17
C ALA A 106 8.07 38.46 -21.28
#